data_AF-A0A0F9KYC9-F1
#
_entry.id   AF-A0A0F9KYC9-F1
#
_cell.length_a   1.000
_cell.length_b   1.000
_cell.length_c   1.000
_cell.angle_alpha   90.00
_cell.angle_beta   90.00
_cell.angle_gamma   90.00
#
_symmetry.space_group_name_H-M   'P 1'
#
loop_
_entity.id
_entity.type
_entity.pdbx_description
1 polymer ?
#
loop_
_entity_poly.entity_id
_entity_poly.type
_entity_poly.pdbx_seq_one_letter_code
_entity_poly.pdbx_strand_id
1 'polypeptide(L)'
;MAKKTDLAPVIEASVQTPPTDDEVGGRNFAFMFFNLAHDGALIAPWWSRTRDNELRALVRKVDYLSGAVYALQSFMTTIPFRIEPKDKSVRAHADLAEKFQEMLEDGSEFGDGWETFYSKSIEDLLTQDNGWAFEIIGAGDPLGPIIGMPLGVKHMDISRVQRTGNPEFPVIYTSVDGSIHRLHFTRVGLTSQMPSPDVDMNGVGFSAVSRVVNVAINLYDILIFKQERLGSRPARNLLVTQGGLDPESANRVHSIRRNYG
;
A
#
# COMPACT_ATOMS: atom_id res chain seq x y z
N MET A 1 -52.15 13.03 15.95
CA MET A 1 -52.31 11.56 16.10
C MET A 1 -51.63 10.89 14.92
N ALA A 2 -50.37 10.45 15.07
CA ALA A 2 -49.65 9.80 13.99
C ALA A 2 -50.02 8.30 13.94
N LYS A 3 -50.50 7.83 12.79
CA LYS A 3 -50.74 6.41 12.49
C LYS A 3 -49.44 5.65 12.68
N LYS A 4 -49.43 4.60 13.54
CA LYS A 4 -48.37 3.60 13.57
C LYS A 4 -48.34 2.92 12.20
N THR A 5 -47.26 3.13 11.45
CA THR A 5 -47.00 2.45 10.19
C THR A 5 -46.80 0.97 10.48
N ASP A 6 -47.62 0.11 9.87
CA ASP A 6 -47.51 -1.33 9.98
C ASP A 6 -46.28 -1.79 9.18
N LEU A 7 -45.25 -2.27 9.89
CA LEU A 7 -43.95 -2.65 9.33
C LEU A 7 -43.90 -4.12 8.88
N ALA A 8 -44.96 -4.90 9.12
CA ALA A 8 -45.03 -6.32 8.77
C ALA A 8 -44.75 -6.61 7.28
N PRO A 9 -45.32 -5.88 6.29
CA PRO A 9 -45.06 -6.16 4.88
C PRO A 9 -43.66 -5.76 4.40
N VAL A 10 -42.94 -4.90 5.14
CA VAL A 10 -41.57 -4.46 4.81
C VAL A 10 -40.53 -5.50 5.25
N ILE A 11 -40.83 -6.23 6.33
CA ILE A 11 -39.97 -7.29 6.86
C ILE A 11 -40.00 -8.54 5.97
N GLU A 12 -41.17 -8.85 5.37
CA GLU A 12 -41.33 -9.98 4.43
C GLU A 12 -40.58 -9.78 3.09
N ALA A 13 -40.28 -8.52 2.73
CA ALA A 13 -39.49 -8.16 1.55
C ALA A 13 -37.98 -8.04 1.81
N SER A 14 -37.54 -8.22 3.06
CA SER A 14 -36.14 -8.14 3.46
C SER A 14 -35.43 -9.49 3.26
N VAL A 15 -34.31 -9.49 2.54
CA VAL A 15 -33.43 -10.66 2.38
C VAL A 15 -32.65 -10.97 3.67
N GLN A 16 -32.77 -10.13 4.70
CA GLN A 16 -32.06 -10.26 5.96
C GLN A 16 -33.02 -10.65 7.10
N THR A 17 -32.76 -11.81 7.71
CA THR A 17 -33.41 -12.26 8.95
C THR A 17 -32.80 -11.55 10.17
N PRO A 18 -33.62 -10.94 11.05
CA PRO A 18 -33.10 -10.40 12.31
C PRO A 18 -32.67 -11.55 13.23
N PRO A 19 -31.53 -11.41 13.94
CA PRO A 19 -31.04 -12.46 14.81
C PRO A 19 -31.97 -12.64 16.02
N THR A 20 -32.38 -13.89 16.26
CA THR A 20 -33.12 -14.31 17.47
C THR A 20 -32.20 -14.36 18.69
N ASP A 21 -32.71 -13.90 19.82
CA ASP A 21 -31.96 -13.64 21.07
C ASP A 21 -31.31 -14.88 21.73
N ASP A 22 -31.54 -16.09 21.23
CA ASP A 22 -30.92 -17.33 21.73
C ASP A 22 -29.49 -17.60 21.18
N GLU A 23 -28.99 -16.79 20.23
CA GLU A 23 -27.66 -16.97 19.63
C GLU A 23 -26.52 -16.15 20.28
N VAL A 24 -26.84 -15.32 21.29
CA VAL A 24 -25.90 -14.31 21.81
C VAL A 24 -24.75 -14.93 22.64
N GLY A 25 -24.96 -16.10 23.26
CA GLY A 25 -23.93 -16.78 24.07
C GLY A 25 -22.87 -17.54 23.26
N GLY A 26 -23.28 -18.19 22.16
CA GLY A 26 -22.38 -18.97 21.29
C GLY A 26 -21.65 -18.12 20.25
N ARG A 27 -22.24 -16.98 19.84
CA ARG A 27 -21.65 -16.07 18.85
C ARG A 27 -20.37 -15.42 19.34
N ASN A 28 -20.16 -15.14 20.63
CA ASN A 28 -18.93 -14.49 21.09
C ASN A 28 -17.69 -15.38 20.96
N PHE A 29 -17.83 -16.69 21.17
CA PHE A 29 -16.72 -17.63 21.04
C PHE A 29 -16.48 -18.01 19.57
N ALA A 30 -17.55 -18.20 18.80
CA ALA A 30 -17.47 -18.42 17.36
C ALA A 30 -16.93 -17.19 16.62
N PHE A 31 -17.36 -15.96 16.93
CA PHE A 31 -16.79 -14.73 16.39
C PHE A 31 -15.31 -14.58 16.77
N MET A 32 -14.91 -14.96 17.98
CA MET A 32 -13.50 -14.91 18.37
C MET A 32 -12.67 -15.89 17.53
N PHE A 33 -13.15 -17.13 17.33
CA PHE A 33 -12.50 -18.12 16.46
C PHE A 33 -12.54 -17.77 14.97
N PHE A 34 -13.63 -17.20 14.47
CA PHE A 34 -13.75 -16.74 13.08
C PHE A 34 -12.90 -15.49 12.81
N ASN A 35 -12.78 -14.57 13.78
CA ASN A 35 -11.83 -13.47 13.70
C ASN A 35 -10.38 -13.96 13.79
N LEU A 36 -10.07 -14.93 14.65
CA LEU A 36 -8.75 -15.60 14.69
C LEU A 36 -8.43 -16.38 13.40
N ALA A 37 -9.44 -16.95 12.74
CA ALA A 37 -9.28 -17.63 11.45
C ALA A 37 -9.10 -16.65 10.29
N HIS A 38 -9.71 -15.46 10.34
CA HIS A 38 -9.42 -14.36 9.43
C HIS A 38 -8.05 -13.70 9.70
N ASP A 39 -7.61 -13.68 10.96
CA ASP A 39 -6.25 -13.26 11.39
C ASP A 39 -5.15 -14.25 10.94
N GLY A 40 -5.51 -15.40 10.36
CA GLY A 40 -4.56 -16.37 9.82
C GLY A 40 -3.85 -15.90 8.55
N ALA A 41 -4.41 -14.91 7.85
CA ALA A 41 -3.73 -14.28 6.71
C ALA A 41 -2.85 -13.14 7.22
N LEU A 42 -1.52 -13.33 7.19
CA LEU A 42 -0.55 -12.30 7.59
C LEU A 42 -0.66 -10.99 6.77
N ILE A 43 -1.34 -11.04 5.62
CA ILE A 43 -1.55 -9.92 4.71
C ILE A 43 -2.99 -9.98 4.16
N ALA A 44 -3.61 -8.81 4.03
CA ALA A 44 -4.93 -8.59 3.49
C ALA A 44 -5.10 -9.14 2.06
N PRO A 45 -6.33 -9.51 1.67
CA PRO A 45 -6.62 -10.06 0.35
C PRO A 45 -6.28 -9.08 -0.77
N TRP A 46 -5.93 -9.64 -1.92
CA TRP A 46 -5.75 -8.88 -3.15
C TRP A 46 -7.12 -8.53 -3.76
N TRP A 47 -7.40 -7.30 -4.18
CA TRP A 47 -6.66 -6.06 -3.97
C TRP A 47 -7.30 -5.21 -2.85
N SER A 48 -6.47 -4.55 -2.02
CA SER A 48 -6.92 -3.56 -1.05
C SER A 48 -5.81 -2.56 -0.71
N ARG A 49 -6.15 -1.35 -0.26
CA ARG A 49 -5.15 -0.37 0.20
C ARG A 49 -4.41 -0.81 1.47
N THR A 50 -5.12 -1.53 2.34
CA THR A 50 -4.52 -2.12 3.53
C THR A 50 -3.38 -3.06 3.14
N ARG A 51 -3.62 -3.91 2.13
CA ARG A 51 -2.61 -4.80 1.57
C ARG A 51 -1.37 -4.04 1.08
N ASP A 52 -1.53 -2.97 0.32
CA ASP A 52 -0.38 -2.18 -0.18
C ASP A 52 0.51 -1.66 0.96
N ASN A 53 -0.10 -1.15 2.03
CA ASN A 53 0.64 -0.72 3.21
C ASN A 53 1.34 -1.88 3.92
N GLU A 54 0.69 -3.04 4.00
CA GLU A 54 1.27 -4.25 4.59
C GLU A 54 2.42 -4.83 3.76
N LEU A 55 2.33 -4.80 2.42
CA LEU A 55 3.41 -5.22 1.53
C LEU A 55 4.62 -4.31 1.67
N ARG A 56 4.44 -2.99 1.68
CA ARG A 56 5.50 -2.02 1.94
C ARG A 56 6.13 -2.25 3.31
N ALA A 57 5.33 -2.54 4.34
CA ALA A 57 5.83 -2.87 5.68
C ALA A 57 6.57 -4.22 5.74
N LEU A 58 6.14 -5.22 4.97
CA LEU A 58 6.76 -6.56 4.92
C LEU A 58 8.21 -6.48 4.46
N VAL A 59 8.50 -5.66 3.46
CA VAL A 59 9.86 -5.46 2.93
C VAL A 59 10.82 -5.08 4.05
N ARG A 60 10.39 -4.20 4.97
CA ARG A 60 11.21 -3.75 6.11
C ARG A 60 11.36 -4.79 7.21
N LYS A 61 10.56 -5.86 7.20
CA LYS A 61 10.61 -6.94 8.20
C LYS A 61 11.46 -8.14 7.75
N VAL A 62 11.70 -8.29 6.46
CA VAL A 62 12.38 -9.45 5.88
C VAL A 62 13.65 -9.01 5.17
N ASP A 63 14.80 -9.25 5.79
CA ASP A 63 16.11 -8.78 5.32
C ASP A 63 16.45 -9.23 3.89
N TYR A 64 16.08 -10.45 3.52
CA TYR A 64 16.28 -10.96 2.16
C TYR A 64 15.46 -10.19 1.12
N LEU A 65 14.24 -9.78 1.51
CA LEU A 65 13.34 -9.04 0.64
C LEU A 65 13.78 -7.58 0.51
N SER A 66 14.13 -6.92 1.63
CA SER A 66 14.69 -5.56 1.59
C SER A 66 15.98 -5.51 0.78
N GLY A 67 16.89 -6.46 0.98
CA GLY A 67 18.13 -6.56 0.20
C GLY A 67 17.87 -6.65 -1.31
N ALA A 68 16.90 -7.47 -1.73
CA ALA A 68 16.55 -7.61 -3.15
C ALA A 68 15.89 -6.35 -3.72
N VAL A 69 14.95 -5.73 -3.00
CA VAL A 69 14.26 -4.50 -3.43
C VAL A 69 15.25 -3.35 -3.56
N TYR A 70 16.08 -3.12 -2.53
CA TYR A 70 17.02 -2.01 -2.53
C TYR A 70 18.17 -2.21 -3.52
N ALA A 71 18.65 -3.45 -3.72
CA ALA A 71 19.63 -3.73 -4.77
C ALA A 71 19.09 -3.39 -6.16
N LEU A 72 17.83 -3.74 -6.44
CA LEU A 72 17.20 -3.41 -7.72
C LEU A 72 16.96 -1.90 -7.85
N GLN A 73 16.46 -1.24 -6.81
CA GLN A 73 16.28 0.20 -6.77
C GLN A 73 17.58 0.93 -7.06
N SER A 74 18.66 0.61 -6.34
CA SER A 74 19.99 1.20 -6.57
C SER A 74 20.51 0.91 -7.98
N PHE A 75 20.32 -0.30 -8.49
CA PHE A 75 20.72 -0.61 -9.86
C PHE A 75 19.97 0.26 -10.87
N MET A 76 18.66 0.37 -10.75
CA MET A 76 17.83 1.16 -11.66
C MET A 76 18.16 2.65 -11.58
N THR A 77 18.39 3.21 -10.38
CA THR A 77 18.71 4.64 -10.22
C THR A 77 20.09 5.01 -10.76
N THR A 78 21.03 4.07 -10.79
CA THR A 78 22.37 4.31 -11.38
C THR A 78 22.39 4.36 -12.90
N ILE A 79 21.33 3.90 -13.58
CA ILE A 79 21.25 3.96 -15.03
C ILE A 79 20.91 5.41 -15.42
N PRO A 80 21.81 6.14 -16.12
CA PRO A 80 21.53 7.50 -16.51
C PRO A 80 20.42 7.51 -17.56
N PHE A 81 19.47 8.44 -17.43
CA PHE A 81 18.48 8.69 -18.46
C PHE A 81 18.99 9.77 -19.41
N ARG A 82 18.58 9.70 -20.67
CA ARG A 82 18.91 10.72 -21.67
C ARG A 82 17.70 11.02 -22.54
N ILE A 83 17.41 12.29 -22.72
CA ILE A 83 16.40 12.76 -23.67
C ILE A 83 17.07 12.87 -25.04
N GLU A 84 16.61 12.03 -25.95
CA GLU A 84 17.06 12.06 -27.34
C GLU A 84 16.21 13.06 -28.15
N PRO A 85 16.84 13.94 -28.95
CA PRO A 85 16.11 14.86 -29.80
C PRO A 85 15.35 14.09 -30.89
N LYS A 86 14.18 14.61 -31.28
CA LYS A 86 13.36 14.02 -32.35
C LYS A 86 14.13 13.90 -33.68
N ASP A 87 14.95 14.90 -33.98
CA ASP A 87 15.85 14.90 -35.13
C ASP A 87 17.19 15.53 -34.72
N LYS A 88 18.28 14.78 -34.85
CA LYS A 88 19.63 15.22 -34.48
C LYS A 88 20.20 16.25 -35.46
N SER A 89 19.68 16.33 -36.67
CA SER A 89 20.14 17.29 -37.68
C SER A 89 19.60 18.70 -37.43
N VAL A 90 18.46 18.82 -36.75
CA VAL A 90 17.81 20.10 -36.44
C VAL A 90 18.29 20.61 -35.10
N ARG A 91 19.09 21.69 -35.11
CA ARG A 91 19.63 22.32 -33.90
C ARG A 91 18.56 22.64 -32.85
N ALA A 92 17.41 23.18 -33.26
CA ALA A 92 16.32 23.50 -32.34
C ALA A 92 15.77 22.27 -31.58
N HIS A 93 15.81 21.07 -32.17
CA HIS A 93 15.41 19.85 -31.47
C HIS A 93 16.48 19.40 -30.48
N ALA A 94 17.76 19.55 -30.82
CA ALA A 94 18.88 19.28 -29.92
C ALA A 94 18.84 20.21 -28.71
N ASP A 95 18.70 21.51 -28.93
CA ASP A 95 18.62 22.52 -27.86
C ASP A 95 17.39 22.27 -26.95
N LEU A 96 16.26 21.85 -27.52
CA LEU A 96 15.06 21.51 -26.75
C LEU A 96 15.24 20.25 -25.90
N ALA A 97 15.90 19.23 -26.43
CA ALA A 97 16.18 17.98 -25.70
C ALA A 97 17.13 18.24 -24.52
N GLU A 98 18.17 19.04 -24.72
CA GLU A 98 19.10 19.46 -23.66
C GLU A 98 18.38 20.25 -22.57
N LYS A 99 17.52 21.21 -22.96
CA LYS A 99 16.70 21.95 -21.99
C LYS A 99 15.77 21.05 -21.18
N PHE A 100 15.15 20.04 -21.81
CA PHE A 100 14.33 19.09 -21.08
C PHE A 100 15.15 18.18 -20.17
N GLN A 101 16.38 17.84 -20.58
CA GLN A 101 17.29 17.04 -19.76
C GLN A 101 17.57 17.79 -18.45
N GLU A 102 18.06 19.03 -18.55
CA GLU A 102 18.32 19.90 -17.39
C GLU A 102 17.07 20.08 -16.52
N MET A 103 15.93 20.32 -17.16
CA MET A 103 14.67 20.54 -16.46
C MET A 103 14.21 19.30 -15.67
N LEU A 104 14.38 18.09 -16.18
CA LEU A 104 14.03 16.88 -15.45
C LEU A 104 15.09 16.50 -14.41
N GLU A 105 16.37 16.69 -14.73
CA GLU A 105 17.47 16.42 -13.81
C GLU A 105 17.37 17.29 -12.55
N ASP A 106 17.13 18.59 -12.72
CA ASP A 106 17.13 19.56 -11.62
C ASP A 106 15.72 19.88 -11.11
N GLY A 107 14.72 19.95 -12.00
CA GLY A 107 13.36 20.40 -11.66
C GLY A 107 12.46 19.33 -11.03
N SER A 108 12.85 18.06 -11.09
CA SER A 108 12.09 16.97 -10.46
C SER A 108 12.13 17.03 -8.94
N GLU A 109 11.10 16.50 -8.27
CA GLU A 109 10.95 16.55 -6.80
C GLU A 109 11.10 17.96 -6.22
N PHE A 110 10.66 18.99 -6.95
CA PHE A 110 10.82 20.40 -6.54
C PHE A 110 12.27 20.84 -6.30
N GLY A 111 13.24 20.25 -6.99
CA GLY A 111 14.65 20.60 -6.85
C GLY A 111 15.54 19.48 -6.30
N ASP A 112 14.96 18.41 -5.75
CA ASP A 112 15.74 17.27 -5.23
C ASP A 112 16.24 16.33 -6.36
N GLY A 113 15.75 16.55 -7.58
CA GLY A 113 16.26 15.97 -8.81
C GLY A 113 15.70 14.60 -9.21
N TRP A 114 16.07 14.18 -10.41
CA TRP A 114 15.53 12.97 -11.05
C TRP A 114 15.84 11.68 -10.29
N GLU A 115 17.03 11.55 -9.72
CA GLU A 115 17.42 10.35 -8.98
C GLU A 115 16.49 10.12 -7.79
N THR A 116 16.19 11.17 -7.03
CA THR A 116 15.26 11.14 -5.89
C THR A 116 13.85 10.74 -6.34
N PHE A 117 13.36 11.34 -7.42
CA PHE A 117 12.07 11.01 -8.03
C PHE A 117 11.99 9.51 -8.37
N TYR A 118 12.98 9.04 -9.12
CA TYR A 118 12.98 7.69 -9.67
C TYR A 118 13.16 6.64 -8.58
N SER A 119 14.03 6.91 -7.61
CA SER A 119 14.26 6.05 -6.43
C SER A 119 12.96 5.77 -5.66
N LYS A 120 12.23 6.83 -5.26
CA LYS A 120 10.94 6.70 -4.55
C LYS A 120 9.92 5.92 -5.39
N SER A 121 9.87 6.23 -6.68
CA SER A 121 8.89 5.63 -7.58
C SER A 121 9.14 4.13 -7.80
N ILE A 122 10.41 3.71 -7.94
CA ILE A 122 10.75 2.29 -8.10
C ILE A 122 10.42 1.49 -6.83
N GLU A 123 10.66 2.04 -5.64
CA GLU A 123 10.24 1.39 -4.39
C GLU A 123 8.72 1.13 -4.40
N ASP A 124 7.92 2.13 -4.75
CA ASP A 124 6.46 1.97 -4.82
C ASP A 124 6.03 0.94 -5.88
N LEU A 125 6.62 1.00 -7.08
CA LEU A 125 6.34 0.07 -8.17
C LEU A 125 6.62 -1.40 -7.80
N LEU A 126 7.65 -1.64 -6.99
CA LEU A 126 8.06 -2.99 -6.57
C LEU A 126 7.25 -3.49 -5.37
N THR A 127 6.83 -2.59 -4.49
CA THR A 127 6.28 -2.94 -3.18
C THR A 127 4.76 -2.86 -3.08
N GLN A 128 4.09 -2.17 -4.00
CA GLN A 128 2.64 -1.95 -3.95
C GLN A 128 1.96 -2.34 -5.27
N ASP A 129 0.83 -3.01 -5.15
CA ASP A 129 0.01 -3.50 -6.25
C ASP A 129 -0.65 -2.36 -7.02
N ASN A 130 -0.95 -1.25 -6.33
CA ASN A 130 -1.36 0.00 -6.97
C ASN A 130 -0.24 0.65 -7.81
N GLY A 131 1.00 0.15 -7.72
CA GLY A 131 2.12 0.53 -8.60
C GLY A 131 2.83 1.80 -8.18
N TRP A 132 3.07 2.70 -9.13
CA TRP A 132 3.66 4.01 -8.86
C TRP A 132 2.77 5.12 -9.44
N ALA A 133 2.88 6.34 -8.92
CA ALA A 133 2.20 7.50 -9.46
C ALA A 133 3.08 8.74 -9.32
N PHE A 134 2.90 9.68 -10.24
CA PHE A 134 3.60 10.94 -10.19
C PHE A 134 2.75 12.08 -10.75
N GLU A 135 2.92 13.24 -10.16
CA GLU A 135 2.38 14.50 -10.65
C GLU A 135 3.33 15.10 -11.68
N ILE A 136 2.78 15.57 -12.79
CA ILE A 136 3.49 16.37 -13.77
C ILE A 136 3.29 17.84 -13.37
N ILE A 137 4.38 18.49 -12.97
CA ILE A 137 4.38 19.87 -12.51
C ILE A 137 4.29 20.78 -13.74
N GLY A 138 3.34 21.70 -13.75
CA GLY A 138 3.14 22.62 -14.86
C GLY A 138 2.12 23.71 -14.55
N ALA A 139 2.16 24.78 -15.34
CA ALA A 139 1.29 25.94 -15.17
C ALA A 139 -0.19 25.62 -15.49
N GLY A 140 -1.09 26.46 -14.96
CA GLY A 140 -2.55 26.33 -15.12
C GLY A 140 -3.27 25.89 -13.84
N ASP A 141 -4.59 25.80 -13.91
CA ASP A 141 -5.43 25.31 -12.81
C ASP A 141 -5.11 23.83 -12.50
N PRO A 142 -4.86 23.43 -11.24
CA PRO A 142 -4.68 22.04 -10.84
C PRO A 142 -5.84 21.10 -11.25
N LEU A 143 -7.07 21.62 -11.35
CA LEU A 143 -8.23 20.84 -11.82
C LEU A 143 -8.37 20.78 -13.34
N GLY A 144 -7.55 21.55 -14.07
CA GLY A 144 -7.57 21.63 -15.52
C GLY A 144 -6.35 21.01 -16.18
N PRO A 145 -6.31 21.03 -17.53
CA PRO A 145 -5.15 20.58 -18.28
C PRO A 145 -3.91 21.42 -17.97
N ILE A 146 -2.73 20.83 -18.19
CA ILE A 146 -1.47 21.58 -18.15
C ILE A 146 -1.48 22.60 -19.28
N ILE A 147 -1.10 23.83 -18.94
CA ILE A 147 -0.94 24.91 -19.92
C ILE A 147 0.55 25.14 -20.14
N GLY A 148 0.98 25.00 -21.40
CA GLY A 148 2.37 25.20 -21.78
C GLY A 148 3.25 23.99 -21.49
N MET A 149 4.52 24.27 -21.20
CA MET A 149 5.55 23.24 -21.02
C MET A 149 5.53 22.72 -19.56
N PRO A 150 5.48 21.40 -19.34
CA PRO A 150 5.74 20.81 -18.03
C PRO A 150 7.12 21.21 -17.52
N LEU A 151 7.24 21.45 -16.21
CA LEU A 151 8.46 21.92 -15.56
C LEU A 151 9.22 20.80 -14.83
N GLY A 152 8.57 19.68 -14.57
CA GLY A 152 9.18 18.59 -13.82
C GLY A 152 8.15 17.54 -13.41
N VAL A 153 8.61 16.56 -12.65
CA VAL A 153 7.76 15.50 -12.10
C VAL A 153 7.98 15.36 -10.61
N LYS A 154 6.95 14.90 -9.91
CA LYS A 154 6.99 14.64 -8.48
C LYS A 154 6.32 13.32 -8.17
N HIS A 155 7.02 12.46 -7.45
CA HIS A 155 6.51 11.22 -6.91
C HIS A 155 5.32 11.50 -5.98
N MET A 156 4.27 10.71 -6.17
CA MET A 156 3.11 10.70 -5.29
C MET A 156 3.10 9.38 -4.53
N ASP A 157 2.96 9.46 -3.21
CA ASP A 157 2.82 8.26 -2.37
C ASP A 157 1.58 7.47 -2.83
N ILE A 158 1.81 6.31 -3.45
CA ILE A 158 0.76 5.54 -4.12
C ILE A 158 -0.28 5.01 -3.12
N SER A 159 0.07 4.88 -1.84
CA SER A 159 -0.86 4.48 -0.77
C SER A 159 -1.99 5.49 -0.55
N ARG A 160 -1.77 6.75 -0.97
CA ARG A 160 -2.72 7.87 -0.90
C ARG A 160 -3.43 8.14 -2.22
N VAL A 161 -3.13 7.36 -3.25
CA VAL A 161 -3.68 7.48 -4.60
C VAL A 161 -4.83 6.49 -4.78
N GLN A 162 -5.97 7.02 -5.20
CA GLN A 162 -7.12 6.26 -5.64
C GLN A 162 -7.30 6.39 -7.14
N ARG A 163 -7.33 5.25 -7.82
CA ARG A 163 -7.73 5.17 -9.23
C ARG A 163 -9.23 5.29 -9.33
N THR A 164 -9.71 6.08 -10.28
CA THR A 164 -11.15 6.37 -10.43
C THR A 164 -11.81 5.61 -11.57
N GLY A 165 -11.04 5.16 -12.57
CA GLY A 165 -11.55 4.66 -13.85
C GLY A 165 -12.05 5.75 -14.80
N ASN A 166 -12.07 7.03 -14.37
CA ASN A 166 -12.48 8.15 -15.21
C ASN A 166 -11.29 8.59 -16.10
N PRO A 167 -11.44 8.61 -17.44
CA PRO A 167 -10.37 9.05 -18.35
C PRO A 167 -9.92 10.50 -18.14
N GLU A 168 -10.81 11.39 -17.72
CA GLU A 168 -10.51 12.82 -17.54
C GLU A 168 -9.79 13.09 -16.20
N PHE A 169 -10.26 12.42 -15.14
CA PHE A 169 -9.72 12.52 -13.78
C PHE A 169 -9.33 11.15 -13.25
N PRO A 170 -8.24 10.54 -13.75
CA PRO A 170 -7.92 9.14 -13.47
C PRO A 170 -7.50 8.87 -12.02
N VAL A 171 -7.07 9.91 -11.30
CA VAL A 171 -6.54 9.79 -9.94
C VAL A 171 -7.19 10.81 -9.00
N ILE A 172 -7.53 10.32 -7.81
CA ILE A 172 -7.81 11.12 -6.62
C ILE A 172 -6.65 10.93 -5.64
N TYR A 173 -6.06 12.01 -5.19
CA TYR A 173 -4.97 12.00 -4.21
C TYR A 173 -5.42 12.59 -2.89
N THR A 174 -5.12 11.91 -1.79
CA THR A 174 -5.36 12.41 -0.43
C THR A 174 -4.06 12.93 0.16
N SER A 175 -3.96 14.24 0.27
CA SER A 175 -2.78 14.92 0.83
C SER A 175 -2.63 14.67 2.34
N VAL A 176 -1.51 15.08 2.93
CA VAL A 176 -1.16 14.87 4.34
C VAL A 176 -2.12 15.58 5.29
N ASP A 177 -2.63 16.73 4.87
CA ASP A 177 -3.67 17.53 5.53
C ASP A 177 -5.09 16.92 5.39
N GLY A 178 -5.23 15.82 4.67
CA GLY A 178 -6.51 15.16 4.42
C GLY A 178 -7.34 15.81 3.31
N SER A 179 -6.82 16.85 2.66
CA SER A 179 -7.47 17.43 1.48
C SER A 179 -7.42 16.45 0.30
N ILE A 180 -8.50 16.50 -0.49
CA ILE A 180 -8.71 15.59 -1.61
C ILE A 180 -8.51 16.37 -2.90
N HIS A 181 -7.56 15.92 -3.71
CA HIS A 181 -7.24 16.51 -4.99
C HIS A 181 -7.63 15.55 -6.11
N ARG A 182 -8.46 16.02 -7.05
CA ARG A 182 -8.71 15.31 -8.31
C ARG A 182 -7.69 15.80 -9.32
N LEU A 183 -6.95 14.88 -9.92
CA LEU A 183 -5.93 15.23 -10.89
C LEU A 183 -6.41 14.93 -12.31
N HIS A 184 -6.28 15.92 -13.18
CA HIS A 184 -6.56 15.78 -14.60
C HIS A 184 -5.53 14.85 -15.27
N PHE A 185 -5.92 14.10 -16.31
CA PHE A 185 -5.06 13.09 -16.96
C PHE A 185 -3.73 13.65 -17.49
N THR A 186 -3.67 14.92 -17.90
CA THR A 186 -2.43 15.56 -18.35
C THR A 186 -1.46 15.89 -17.20
N ARG A 187 -1.92 15.82 -15.95
CA ARG A 187 -1.15 16.16 -14.74
C ARG A 187 -0.66 14.95 -13.98
N VAL A 188 -1.02 13.73 -14.38
CA VAL A 188 -0.70 12.55 -13.60
C VAL A 188 -0.23 11.41 -14.51
N GLY A 189 0.89 10.80 -14.10
CA GLY A 189 1.33 9.52 -14.60
C GLY A 189 0.99 8.43 -13.58
N LEU A 190 0.44 7.32 -14.06
CA LEU A 190 0.08 6.16 -13.24
C LEU A 190 0.42 4.89 -14.01
N THR A 191 1.14 3.97 -13.38
CA THR A 191 1.32 2.62 -13.91
C THR A 191 1.58 1.64 -12.78
N SER A 192 1.41 0.36 -13.08
CA SER A 192 1.56 -0.76 -12.17
C SER A 192 2.24 -1.92 -12.88
N GLN A 193 2.93 -2.76 -12.12
CA GLN A 193 3.46 -4.01 -12.66
C GLN A 193 2.32 -5.01 -12.87
N MET A 194 2.31 -5.68 -14.02
CA MET A 194 1.33 -6.73 -14.34
C MET A 194 -0.12 -6.27 -14.03
N PRO A 195 -0.60 -5.20 -14.72
CA PRO A 195 -1.95 -4.68 -14.50
C PRO A 195 -2.99 -5.78 -14.70
N SER A 196 -3.99 -5.82 -13.82
CA SER A 196 -5.11 -6.74 -13.93
C SER A 196 -5.89 -6.47 -15.21
N PRO A 197 -6.32 -7.51 -15.95
CA PRO A 197 -7.26 -7.36 -17.06
C PRO A 197 -8.68 -7.01 -16.59
N ASP A 198 -8.98 -7.13 -15.29
CA ASP A 198 -10.29 -6.78 -14.75
C ASP A 198 -10.53 -5.28 -14.82
N VAL A 199 -11.60 -4.89 -15.52
CA VAL A 199 -11.98 -3.48 -15.74
C VAL A 199 -12.25 -2.77 -14.40
N ASP A 200 -12.90 -3.46 -13.47
CA ASP A 200 -13.25 -2.90 -12.15
C ASP A 200 -12.01 -2.58 -11.29
N MET A 201 -10.87 -3.18 -11.61
CA MET A 201 -9.61 -2.93 -10.91
C MET A 201 -8.89 -1.66 -11.40
N ASN A 202 -9.42 -0.98 -12.43
CA ASN A 202 -8.86 0.27 -12.95
C ASN A 202 -7.33 0.18 -13.22
N GLY A 203 -6.91 -0.99 -13.70
CA GLY A 203 -5.51 -1.30 -14.03
C GLY A 203 -4.60 -1.57 -12.83
N VAL A 204 -5.11 -1.69 -11.59
CA VAL A 204 -4.29 -2.14 -10.45
C VAL A 204 -3.55 -3.41 -10.83
N GLY A 205 -2.28 -3.51 -10.43
CA GLY A 205 -1.43 -4.62 -10.83
C GLY A 205 -1.16 -5.63 -9.73
N PHE A 206 -0.08 -6.36 -9.95
CA PHE A 206 0.45 -7.36 -9.04
C PHE A 206 1.96 -7.16 -8.92
N SER A 207 2.37 -6.51 -7.83
CA SER A 207 3.73 -6.06 -7.57
C SER A 207 4.73 -7.20 -7.40
N ALA A 208 6.02 -6.87 -7.48
CA ALA A 208 7.09 -7.85 -7.27
C ALA A 208 7.01 -8.50 -5.89
N VAL A 209 6.76 -7.71 -4.85
CA VAL A 209 6.58 -8.21 -3.47
C VAL A 209 5.34 -9.09 -3.35
N SER A 210 4.22 -8.70 -3.96
CA SER A 210 3.01 -9.52 -3.99
C SER A 210 3.23 -10.91 -4.59
N ARG A 211 4.02 -11.00 -5.67
CA ARG A 211 4.33 -12.30 -6.31
C ARG A 211 5.10 -13.25 -5.42
N VAL A 212 5.90 -12.73 -4.48
CA VAL A 212 6.75 -13.54 -3.58
C VAL A 212 6.27 -13.52 -2.13
N VAL A 213 5.07 -13.00 -1.87
CA VAL A 213 4.57 -12.72 -0.52
C VAL A 213 4.58 -13.94 0.40
N ASN A 214 4.16 -15.11 -0.09
CA ASN A 214 4.14 -16.35 0.68
C ASN A 214 5.56 -16.84 1.02
N VAL A 215 6.51 -16.65 0.10
CA VAL A 215 7.92 -17.01 0.34
C VAL A 215 8.53 -16.09 1.38
N ALA A 216 8.26 -14.78 1.29
CA ALA A 216 8.74 -13.79 2.25
C ALA A 216 8.18 -14.06 3.66
N ILE A 217 6.89 -14.38 3.76
CA ILE A 217 6.23 -14.81 5.00
C ILE A 217 6.92 -16.04 5.60
N ASN A 218 7.13 -17.09 4.81
CA ASN A 218 7.79 -18.31 5.29
C ASN A 218 9.20 -18.04 5.82
N LEU A 219 9.97 -17.18 5.13
CA LEU A 219 11.30 -16.77 5.59
C LEU A 219 11.23 -16.02 6.91
N TYR A 220 10.26 -15.11 7.06
CA TYR A 220 10.02 -14.39 8.29
C TYR A 220 9.70 -15.32 9.46
N ASP A 221 8.82 -16.30 9.24
CA ASP A 221 8.43 -17.28 10.26
C ASP A 221 9.59 -18.18 10.67
N ILE A 222 10.44 -18.59 9.73
CA ILE A 222 11.67 -19.34 10.03
C ILE A 222 12.62 -18.51 10.89
N LEU A 223 12.76 -17.21 10.61
CA LEU A 223 13.60 -16.30 11.40
C LEU A 223 13.06 -16.15 12.82
N ILE A 224 11.75 -15.95 12.99
CA ILE A 224 11.11 -15.91 14.31
C ILE A 224 11.30 -17.23 15.03
N PHE A 225 11.04 -18.37 14.38
CA PHE A 225 11.18 -19.68 14.97
C PHE A 225 12.62 -19.93 15.47
N LYS A 226 13.63 -19.56 14.67
CA LYS A 226 15.03 -19.65 15.09
C LYS A 226 15.32 -18.76 16.29
N GLN A 227 14.79 -17.54 16.34
CA GLN A 227 14.95 -16.67 17.51
C GLN A 227 14.26 -17.22 18.76
N GLU A 228 13.10 -17.86 18.63
CA GLU A 228 12.35 -18.43 19.76
C GLU A 228 12.94 -19.74 20.28
N ARG A 229 13.59 -20.53 19.40
CA ARG A 229 14.18 -21.84 19.77
C ARG A 229 15.66 -21.77 20.14
N LEU A 230 16.42 -20.91 19.47
CA LEU A 230 17.88 -20.82 19.62
C LEU A 230 18.31 -19.48 20.25
N GLY A 231 17.44 -18.48 20.23
CA GLY A 231 17.71 -17.16 20.81
C GLY A 231 17.06 -16.98 22.18
N SER A 232 17.15 -15.74 22.70
CA SER A 232 16.57 -15.34 23.98
C SER A 232 15.11 -14.86 23.87
N ARG A 233 14.52 -14.89 22.66
CA ARG A 233 13.14 -14.42 22.46
C ARG A 233 12.18 -15.43 23.11
N PRO A 234 11.34 -15.02 24.08
CA PRO A 234 10.39 -15.93 24.71
C PRO A 234 9.43 -16.50 23.67
N ALA A 235 9.27 -17.83 23.67
CA ALA A 235 8.33 -18.51 22.78
C ALA A 235 6.90 -17.98 22.99
N ARG A 236 6.19 -17.69 21.90
CA ARG A 236 4.79 -17.28 21.92
C ARG A 236 3.89 -18.50 22.20
N ASN A 237 3.87 -18.95 23.45
CA ASN A 237 3.01 -20.05 23.88
C ASN A 237 1.73 -19.52 24.54
N LEU A 238 0.59 -20.11 24.19
CA LEU A 238 -0.69 -19.85 24.83
C LEU A 238 -0.71 -20.60 26.17
N LEU A 239 -0.58 -19.86 27.28
CA LEU A 239 -0.63 -20.42 28.63
C LEU A 239 -2.11 -20.58 29.02
N VAL A 240 -2.67 -21.76 28.75
CA VAL A 240 -4.01 -22.12 29.19
C VAL A 240 -3.93 -22.60 30.63
N THR A 241 -4.35 -21.76 31.58
CA THR A 241 -4.46 -22.16 32.98
C THR A 241 -5.86 -22.73 33.23
N GLN A 242 -5.97 -24.01 33.55
CA GLN A 242 -7.23 -24.57 34.06
C GLN A 242 -7.36 -24.23 35.55
N GLY A 243 -8.37 -23.44 35.89
CA GLY A 243 -8.69 -23.06 37.27
C GLY A 243 -8.21 -21.65 37.63
N GLY A 244 -9.09 -20.89 38.29
CA GLY A 244 -8.90 -19.47 38.61
C GLY A 244 -7.54 -19.16 39.21
N LEU A 245 -6.78 -18.29 38.54
CA LEU A 245 -5.54 -17.74 39.06
C LEU A 245 -5.88 -16.90 40.29
N ASP A 246 -5.31 -17.24 41.44
CA ASP A 246 -5.27 -16.29 42.55
C ASP A 246 -4.39 -15.08 42.13
N PRO A 247 -4.67 -13.86 42.63
CA PRO A 247 -3.94 -12.65 42.26
C PRO A 247 -2.43 -12.67 42.54
N GLU A 248 -1.96 -13.42 43.55
CA GLU A 248 -0.53 -13.62 43.83
C GLU A 248 0.13 -14.57 42.81
N SER A 249 -0.58 -15.60 42.37
CA SER A 249 -0.11 -16.54 41.35
C SER A 249 0.09 -15.85 39.98
N ALA A 250 -0.79 -14.92 39.62
CA ALA A 250 -0.63 -14.08 38.42
C ALA A 250 0.61 -13.17 38.50
N ASN A 251 0.86 -12.58 39.67
CA ASN A 251 2.03 -11.72 39.90
C ASN A 251 3.36 -12.50 39.90
N ARG A 252 3.35 -13.77 40.32
CA ARG A 252 4.52 -14.67 40.27
C ARG A 252 4.92 -15.04 38.84
N VAL A 253 3.95 -15.21 37.93
CA VAL A 253 4.23 -15.42 36.50
C VAL A 253 4.79 -14.13 35.85
N HIS A 254 4.30 -12.96 36.29
CA HIS A 254 4.80 -11.68 35.79
C HIS A 254 6.22 -11.35 36.28
N SER A 255 6.60 -11.78 37.49
CA SER A 255 7.95 -11.55 38.03
C SER A 255 9.03 -12.43 37.38
N ILE A 256 8.67 -13.65 36.93
CA ILE A 256 9.58 -14.51 36.14
C ILE A 256 9.92 -13.85 34.79
N ARG A 257 8.99 -13.09 34.20
CA ARG A 257 9.23 -12.30 32.97
C ARG A 257 10.21 -11.14 33.15
N ARG A 258 10.39 -10.61 34.38
CA ARG A 258 11.31 -9.49 34.65
C ARG A 258 12.76 -9.91 34.85
N ASN A 259 13.01 -11.18 35.17
CA ASN A 259 14.36 -11.68 35.50
C ASN A 259 15.09 -12.34 34.33
N TYR A 260 14.46 -12.42 33.14
CA TYR A 260 15.04 -12.95 31.91
C TYR A 260 14.98 -11.97 30.72
N GLY A 261 14.94 -10.66 31.01
CA GLY A 261 15.12 -9.58 30.04
C GLY A 261 16.52 -9.03 30.09
#